data_AF-A0A521GT45-F1
#
_entry.id   AF-A0A521GT45-F1
#
_cell.length_a   1.000
_cell.length_b   1.000
_cell.length_c   1.000
_cell.angle_alpha   90.00
_cell.angle_beta   90.00
_cell.angle_gamma   90.00
#
_symmetry.space_group_name_H-M   'P 1'
#
loop_
_entity.id
_entity.type
_entity.pdbx_description
1 polymer ?
#
loop_
_entity_poly.entity_id
_entity_poly.type
_entity_poly.pdbx_seq_one_letter_code
_entity_poly.pdbx_strand_id
1 'polypeptide(L)'
;MKLLGALGLAVLCAPGLAQNDNGGPFVDSHGRIWKVLPDPADYPDFAAWDAEFAQELFTDVRGRSFQIDRELTPEELFTAEAERRLNRFLRPQRGPGGSIRASVRTHHPGDEEWRAAYGSGWQSTISGIVESADNAMHANWGIDLVPNSYYTWDSKDSNTISRLLDEAYAEGGGLAGQCMMIAYSADPTQGSAIGIAYVGLPRALVKRYSNLEANITEHEVGHTYTLQHCCQVCTMRSVLSPSYFGIFHNSADSCSGQNHFSSMNAQKNRYCP
;
A
#
# COMPACT_ATOMS: atom_id res chain seq x y z
N MET A 1 -19.10 57.10 43.19
CA MET A 1 -20.43 56.78 42.62
C MET A 1 -20.23 56.50 41.13
N LYS A 2 -20.83 55.41 40.60
CA LYS A 2 -20.57 54.67 39.33
C LYS A 2 -19.65 53.45 39.54
N LEU A 3 -20.17 52.31 40.03
CA LEU A 3 -20.90 51.21 39.36
C LEU A 3 -20.07 50.42 38.32
N LEU A 4 -19.54 49.28 38.82
CA LEU A 4 -19.66 47.90 38.33
C LEU A 4 -19.84 47.64 36.82
N GLY A 5 -19.00 46.72 36.33
CA GLY A 5 -19.21 46.00 35.07
C GLY A 5 -18.13 44.94 34.83
N ALA A 6 -17.99 43.96 35.73
CA ALA A 6 -17.17 42.78 35.47
C ALA A 6 -17.93 41.84 34.53
N LEU A 7 -17.56 41.82 33.25
CA LEU A 7 -18.00 40.80 32.31
C LEU A 7 -17.28 39.48 32.64
N GLY A 8 -18.00 38.56 33.26
CA GLY A 8 -17.61 37.16 33.35
C GLY A 8 -17.65 36.54 31.96
N LEU A 9 -16.50 36.13 31.44
CA LEU A 9 -16.41 35.32 30.23
C LEU A 9 -16.85 33.91 30.60
N ALA A 10 -18.12 33.58 30.31
CA ALA A 10 -18.60 32.21 30.39
C ALA A 10 -17.92 31.42 29.26
N VAL A 11 -16.95 30.57 29.62
CA VAL A 11 -16.44 29.52 28.74
C VAL A 11 -17.57 28.52 28.55
N LEU A 12 -18.32 28.68 27.47
CA LEU A 12 -19.21 27.65 26.95
C LEU A 12 -18.31 26.51 26.44
N CYS A 13 -18.13 25.48 27.27
CA CYS A 13 -17.71 24.18 26.77
C CYS A 13 -18.78 23.71 25.79
N ALA A 14 -18.48 23.81 24.49
CA ALA A 14 -19.29 23.17 23.47
C ALA A 14 -19.26 21.66 23.74
N PRO A 15 -20.42 20.99 23.82
CA PRO A 15 -20.46 19.54 23.92
C PRO A 15 -19.82 18.95 22.66
N GLY A 16 -19.02 17.91 22.84
CA GLY A 16 -18.24 17.26 21.79
C GLY A 16 -19.07 17.04 20.53
N LEU A 17 -18.70 17.76 19.47
CA LEU A 17 -18.99 17.32 18.12
C LEU A 17 -18.16 16.06 17.93
N ALA A 18 -18.82 14.91 17.95
CA ALA A 18 -18.25 13.70 17.37
C ALA A 18 -17.82 14.09 15.94
N GLN A 19 -16.50 14.16 15.72
CA GLN A 19 -15.99 14.20 14.36
C GLN A 19 -16.44 12.88 13.72
N ASN A 20 -17.40 12.94 12.80
CA ASN A 20 -17.56 11.91 11.79
C ASN A 20 -16.32 11.98 10.90
N ASP A 21 -15.30 11.28 11.36
CA ASP A 21 -13.92 11.40 10.93
C ASP A 21 -13.71 10.50 9.69
N ASN A 22 -14.28 10.92 8.57
CA ASN A 22 -14.39 10.14 7.32
C ASN A 22 -13.06 9.92 6.57
N GLY A 23 -11.95 9.59 7.24
CA GLY A 23 -10.73 9.17 6.53
C GLY A 23 -9.82 10.32 6.08
N GLY A 24 -10.37 11.37 5.44
CA GLY A 24 -9.63 12.53 4.93
C GLY A 24 -9.50 13.72 5.90
N PRO A 25 -9.17 14.94 5.40
CA PRO A 25 -9.00 15.26 3.98
C PRO A 25 -7.71 14.71 3.36
N PHE A 26 -7.81 14.33 2.09
CA PHE A 26 -6.69 14.05 1.19
C PHE A 26 -6.59 15.16 0.16
N VAL A 27 -5.38 15.46 -0.29
CA VAL A 27 -5.11 16.45 -1.35
C VAL A 27 -4.45 15.72 -2.50
N ASP A 28 -5.02 15.83 -3.70
CA ASP A 28 -4.41 15.26 -4.90
C ASP A 28 -3.34 16.21 -5.51
N SER A 29 -2.64 15.75 -6.55
CA SER A 29 -1.58 16.53 -7.22
C SER A 29 -2.10 17.81 -7.89
N HIS A 30 -3.41 17.91 -8.10
CA HIS A 30 -4.10 19.07 -8.65
C HIS A 30 -4.56 20.06 -7.56
N GLY A 31 -4.34 19.75 -6.28
CA GLY A 31 -4.74 20.55 -5.14
C GLY A 31 -6.23 20.40 -4.78
N ARG A 32 -6.94 19.42 -5.33
CA ARG A 32 -8.33 19.14 -4.98
C ARG A 32 -8.37 18.41 -3.64
N ILE A 33 -9.35 18.78 -2.81
CA ILE A 33 -9.52 18.24 -1.47
C ILE A 33 -10.61 17.17 -1.49
N TRP A 34 -10.23 15.97 -1.07
CA TRP A 34 -11.06 14.78 -1.04
C TRP A 34 -11.37 14.43 0.41
N LYS A 35 -12.66 14.43 0.78
CA LYS A 35 -13.07 13.96 2.13
C LYS A 35 -12.96 12.45 2.26
N VAL A 36 -13.24 11.74 1.16
CA VAL A 36 -13.15 10.29 1.00
C VAL A 36 -12.38 10.05 -0.29
N LEU A 37 -11.64 8.95 -0.37
CA LEU A 37 -10.92 8.58 -1.59
C LEU A 37 -11.90 8.28 -2.74
N PRO A 38 -11.55 8.59 -3.99
CA PRO A 38 -12.39 8.27 -5.14
C PRO A 38 -12.66 6.77 -5.26
N ASP A 39 -13.92 6.39 -5.39
CA ASP A 39 -14.33 5.01 -5.62
C ASP A 39 -14.64 4.79 -7.11
N PRO A 40 -14.17 3.70 -7.76
CA PRO A 40 -14.55 3.40 -9.14
C PRO A 40 -16.06 3.37 -9.39
N ALA A 41 -16.88 3.05 -8.38
CA ALA A 41 -18.34 3.05 -8.48
C ALA A 41 -18.95 4.46 -8.71
N ASP A 42 -18.20 5.53 -8.43
CA ASP A 42 -18.64 6.91 -8.65
C ASP A 42 -18.45 7.39 -10.11
N TYR A 43 -17.88 6.54 -10.98
CA TYR A 43 -17.53 6.87 -12.36
C TYR A 43 -18.33 6.04 -13.37
N PRO A 44 -18.54 6.54 -14.61
CA PRO A 44 -19.30 5.81 -15.63
C PRO A 44 -18.71 4.44 -15.97
N ASP A 45 -17.39 4.31 -15.91
CA ASP A 45 -16.65 3.09 -16.11
C ASP A 45 -15.24 3.19 -15.50
N PHE A 46 -14.53 2.06 -15.46
CA PHE A 46 -13.15 1.98 -14.98
C PHE A 46 -12.16 2.77 -15.84
N ALA A 47 -12.44 2.98 -17.13
CA ALA A 47 -11.54 3.73 -18.00
C ALA A 47 -11.56 5.23 -17.65
N ALA A 48 -12.73 5.76 -17.28
CA ALA A 48 -12.87 7.12 -16.78
C ALA A 48 -12.15 7.31 -15.44
N TRP A 49 -12.28 6.35 -14.52
CA TRP A 49 -11.55 6.37 -13.25
C TRP A 49 -10.04 6.28 -13.48
N ASP A 50 -9.57 5.36 -14.34
CA ASP A 50 -8.15 5.16 -14.63
C ASP A 50 -7.53 6.40 -15.28
N ALA A 51 -8.25 7.06 -16.19
CA ALA A 51 -7.77 8.27 -16.84
C ALA A 51 -7.48 9.40 -15.84
N GLU A 52 -8.16 9.39 -14.69
CA GLU A 52 -8.04 10.42 -13.67
C GLU A 52 -7.14 10.01 -12.50
N PHE A 53 -7.25 8.77 -12.00
CA PHE A 53 -6.64 8.37 -10.73
C PHE A 53 -5.56 7.29 -10.82
N ALA A 54 -5.40 6.61 -11.96
CA ALA A 54 -4.40 5.55 -12.10
C ALA A 54 -2.99 6.01 -11.74
N GLN A 55 -2.68 7.30 -11.84
CA GLN A 55 -1.35 7.84 -11.57
C GLN A 55 -1.39 8.97 -10.55
N GLU A 56 -2.54 9.20 -9.94
CA GLU A 56 -2.74 10.30 -9.02
C GLU A 56 -1.93 10.07 -7.73
N LEU A 57 -1.40 11.15 -7.18
CA LEU A 57 -0.64 11.14 -5.94
C LEU A 57 -1.46 11.88 -4.89
N PHE A 58 -1.99 11.13 -3.94
CA PHE A 58 -2.70 11.69 -2.80
C PHE A 58 -1.74 12.03 -1.70
N THR A 59 -2.02 13.10 -0.97
CA THR A 59 -1.32 13.51 0.25
C THR A 59 -2.33 13.64 1.37
N ASP A 60 -2.04 13.02 2.51
CA ASP A 60 -2.91 13.12 3.68
C ASP A 60 -2.64 14.37 4.54
N VAL A 61 -3.42 14.52 5.61
CA VAL A 61 -3.29 15.61 6.59
C VAL A 61 -1.92 15.69 7.28
N ARG A 62 -1.12 14.62 7.25
CA ARG A 62 0.22 14.56 7.83
C ARG A 62 1.31 14.81 6.76
N GLY A 63 0.93 15.15 5.54
CA GLY A 63 1.85 15.40 4.44
C GLY A 63 2.47 14.14 3.85
N ARG A 64 1.90 12.95 4.11
CA ARG A 64 2.41 11.68 3.57
C ARG A 64 1.73 11.40 2.24
N SER A 65 2.53 11.05 1.24
CA SER A 65 2.03 10.75 -0.09
C SER A 65 1.77 9.25 -0.29
N PHE A 66 0.76 8.90 -1.07
CA PHE A 66 0.40 7.53 -1.44
C PHE A 66 -0.37 7.53 -2.76
N GLN A 67 -0.50 6.36 -3.37
CA GLN A 67 -1.33 6.13 -4.56
C GLN A 67 -2.32 5.02 -4.24
N ILE A 68 -3.41 4.95 -5.00
CA ILE A 68 -4.47 3.96 -4.77
C ILE A 68 -4.55 3.00 -5.95
N ASP A 69 -4.42 1.71 -5.65
CA ASP A 69 -4.65 0.63 -6.59
C ASP A 69 -6.13 0.23 -6.55
N ARG A 70 -6.86 0.37 -7.64
CA ARG A 70 -8.25 -0.09 -7.69
C ARG A 70 -8.35 -1.61 -7.85
N GLU A 71 -9.50 -2.16 -7.49
CA GLU A 71 -9.87 -3.51 -7.88
C GLU A 71 -9.85 -3.68 -9.41
N LEU A 72 -9.44 -4.88 -9.84
CA LEU A 72 -9.52 -5.33 -11.23
C LEU A 72 -10.98 -5.55 -11.64
N THR A 73 -11.31 -5.26 -12.89
CA THR A 73 -12.59 -5.69 -13.47
C THR A 73 -12.66 -7.22 -13.52
N PRO A 74 -13.86 -7.82 -13.63
CA PRO A 74 -13.99 -9.27 -13.77
C PRO A 74 -13.16 -9.86 -14.94
N GLU A 75 -13.06 -9.15 -16.06
CA GLU A 75 -12.28 -9.56 -17.23
C GLU A 75 -10.77 -9.47 -16.97
N GLU A 76 -10.32 -8.39 -16.34
CA GLU A 76 -8.93 -8.20 -15.91
C GLU A 76 -8.52 -9.28 -14.91
N LEU A 77 -9.39 -9.57 -13.94
CA LEU A 77 -9.17 -10.61 -12.94
C LEU A 77 -9.10 -12.00 -13.57
N PHE A 78 -10.03 -12.34 -14.46
CA PHE A 78 -10.01 -13.62 -15.18
C PHE A 78 -8.69 -13.82 -15.94
N THR A 79 -8.24 -12.76 -16.63
CA THR A 79 -6.97 -12.76 -17.36
C THR A 79 -5.79 -12.94 -16.40
N ALA A 80 -5.77 -12.18 -15.31
CA ALA A 80 -4.75 -12.27 -14.27
C ALA A 80 -4.65 -13.68 -13.67
N GLU A 81 -5.78 -14.30 -13.34
CA GLU A 81 -5.80 -15.65 -12.78
C GLU A 81 -5.34 -16.73 -13.78
N ALA A 82 -5.69 -16.57 -15.06
CA ALA A 82 -5.21 -17.46 -16.13
C ALA A 82 -3.69 -17.36 -16.31
N GLU A 83 -3.17 -16.13 -16.34
CA GLU A 83 -1.74 -15.84 -16.49
C GLU A 83 -0.91 -16.29 -15.28
N ARG A 84 -1.46 -16.18 -14.07
CA ARG A 84 -0.78 -16.54 -12.81
C ARG A 84 -0.21 -17.97 -12.83
N ARG A 85 -0.96 -18.93 -13.39
CA ARG A 85 -0.56 -20.35 -13.43
C ARG A 85 0.67 -20.59 -14.33
N LEU A 86 0.80 -19.82 -15.40
CA LEU A 86 1.95 -19.89 -16.32
C LEU A 86 3.12 -19.05 -15.81
N ASN A 87 2.87 -17.84 -15.33
CA ASN A 87 3.91 -16.87 -15.00
C ASN A 87 4.64 -17.17 -13.69
N ARG A 88 4.02 -17.86 -12.71
CA ARG A 88 4.73 -18.35 -11.51
C ARG A 88 5.83 -19.36 -11.84
N PHE A 89 5.67 -20.14 -12.89
CA PHE A 89 6.63 -21.18 -13.30
C PHE A 89 7.79 -20.62 -14.12
N LEU A 90 7.59 -19.50 -14.83
CA LEU A 90 8.56 -18.90 -15.75
C LEU A 90 9.34 -17.73 -15.15
N ARG A 91 9.23 -17.51 -13.83
CA ARG A 91 9.82 -16.34 -13.16
C ARG A 91 11.34 -16.32 -13.32
N PRO A 92 11.94 -15.14 -13.59
CA PRO A 92 13.38 -15.02 -13.56
C PRO A 92 13.87 -15.24 -12.12
N GLN A 93 14.41 -16.43 -11.86
CA GLN A 93 15.22 -16.74 -10.68
C GLN A 93 16.60 -16.04 -10.75
N ARG A 94 16.83 -15.22 -11.78
CA ARG A 94 18.08 -14.55 -12.09
C ARG A 94 17.77 -13.17 -12.68
N GLY A 95 17.99 -12.14 -11.89
CA GLY A 95 18.18 -10.77 -12.38
C GLY A 95 19.57 -10.26 -11.98
N PRO A 96 19.87 -8.96 -12.15
CA PRO A 96 21.18 -8.39 -11.82
C PRO A 96 21.46 -8.30 -10.31
N GLY A 97 20.52 -8.71 -9.45
CA GLY A 97 20.72 -9.01 -8.04
C GLY A 97 21.53 -10.31 -7.86
N GLY A 98 22.80 -10.29 -8.26
CA GLY A 98 23.67 -11.47 -8.17
C GLY A 98 24.10 -11.86 -6.75
N SER A 99 23.80 -11.03 -5.74
CA SER A 99 24.07 -11.27 -4.32
C SER A 99 23.13 -10.43 -3.45
N ILE A 100 22.90 -10.87 -2.20
CA ILE A 100 22.22 -10.05 -1.19
C ILE A 100 23.01 -8.74 -1.02
N ARG A 101 22.29 -7.62 -1.09
CA ARG A 101 22.79 -6.25 -0.91
C ARG A 101 22.17 -5.58 0.31
N ALA A 102 20.94 -5.94 0.66
CA ALA A 102 20.25 -5.52 1.87
C ALA A 102 19.35 -6.65 2.39
N SER A 103 19.39 -6.92 3.69
CA SER A 103 18.44 -7.82 4.37
C SER A 103 17.48 -6.99 5.21
N VAL A 104 16.21 -6.97 4.81
CA VAL A 104 15.15 -6.15 5.38
C VAL A 104 14.27 -7.03 6.26
N ARG A 105 14.49 -6.98 7.59
CA ARG A 105 13.63 -7.67 8.55
C ARG A 105 12.23 -7.03 8.53
N THR A 106 11.21 -7.84 8.31
CA THR A 106 9.83 -7.37 8.15
C THR A 106 8.93 -7.77 9.32
N HIS A 107 7.98 -6.89 9.63
CA HIS A 107 6.91 -7.08 10.60
C HIS A 107 5.60 -7.35 9.86
N HIS A 108 4.90 -8.42 10.23
CA HIS A 108 3.77 -8.96 9.47
C HIS A 108 2.50 -9.11 10.30
N PRO A 109 1.81 -8.01 10.52
CA PRO A 109 0.52 -8.08 11.14
C PRO A 109 -0.59 -8.63 10.23
N GLY A 110 -1.56 -9.30 10.85
CA GLY A 110 -2.81 -9.75 10.21
C GLY A 110 -4.04 -9.39 11.04
N ASP A 111 -5.01 -8.72 10.43
CA ASP A 111 -6.30 -8.38 11.05
C ASP A 111 -7.16 -9.63 11.34
N GLU A 112 -8.30 -9.45 12.00
CA GLU A 112 -9.23 -10.52 12.31
C GLU A 112 -9.89 -11.14 11.07
N GLU A 113 -10.17 -10.38 10.01
CA GLU A 113 -10.78 -10.87 8.78
C GLU A 113 -9.80 -11.78 8.02
N TRP A 114 -8.52 -11.39 7.94
CA TRP A 114 -7.46 -12.20 7.34
C TRP A 114 -7.26 -13.49 8.13
N ARG A 115 -7.20 -13.39 9.46
CA ARG A 115 -7.08 -14.56 10.33
C ARG A 115 -8.31 -15.45 10.25
N ALA A 116 -9.51 -14.89 10.11
CA ALA A 116 -10.72 -15.66 9.90
C ALA A 116 -10.70 -16.39 8.54
N ALA A 117 -10.18 -15.76 7.49
CA ALA A 117 -10.09 -16.35 6.16
C ALA A 117 -9.08 -17.51 6.08
N TYR A 118 -7.96 -17.43 6.80
CA TYR A 118 -6.87 -18.43 6.71
C TYR A 118 -6.70 -19.32 7.95
N GLY A 119 -7.49 -19.07 9.01
CA GLY A 119 -7.44 -19.85 10.25
C GLY A 119 -6.07 -19.82 10.92
N SER A 120 -5.68 -20.91 11.57
CA SER A 120 -4.37 -21.05 12.23
C SER A 120 -3.17 -20.97 11.29
N GLY A 121 -3.39 -21.10 9.96
CA GLY A 121 -2.34 -21.03 8.94
C GLY A 121 -2.02 -19.62 8.45
N TRP A 122 -2.67 -18.58 8.98
CA TRP A 122 -2.56 -17.20 8.46
C TRP A 122 -1.11 -16.67 8.39
N GLN A 123 -0.28 -17.00 9.39
CA GLN A 123 1.14 -16.60 9.40
C GLN A 123 1.92 -17.28 8.28
N SER A 124 1.74 -18.59 8.11
CA SER A 124 2.36 -19.35 7.03
C SER A 124 1.93 -18.86 5.65
N THR A 125 0.67 -18.45 5.50
CA THR A 125 0.17 -17.82 4.29
C THR A 125 0.92 -16.51 4.00
N ILE A 126 1.08 -15.64 5.00
CA ILE A 126 1.85 -14.40 4.85
C ILE A 126 3.31 -14.71 4.50
N SER A 127 3.97 -15.63 5.21
CA SER A 127 5.35 -16.04 4.88
C SER A 127 5.49 -16.43 3.41
N GLY A 128 4.56 -17.25 2.89
CA GLY A 128 4.60 -17.68 1.49
C GLY A 128 4.33 -16.56 0.48
N ILE A 129 3.52 -15.58 0.85
CA ILE A 129 3.28 -14.37 0.05
C ILE A 129 4.55 -13.52 -0.01
N VAL A 130 5.15 -13.23 1.15
CA VAL A 130 6.36 -12.42 1.27
C VAL A 130 7.53 -13.08 0.56
N GLU A 131 7.74 -14.39 0.76
CA GLU A 131 8.76 -15.17 0.04
C GLU A 131 8.56 -15.07 -1.49
N SER A 132 7.31 -15.13 -1.97
CA SER A 132 7.04 -14.97 -3.40
C SER A 132 7.38 -13.57 -3.91
N ALA A 133 7.11 -12.51 -3.14
CA ALA A 133 7.51 -11.13 -3.45
C ALA A 133 9.03 -10.95 -3.39
N ASP A 134 9.65 -11.49 -2.34
CA ASP A 134 11.09 -11.46 -2.12
C ASP A 134 11.86 -12.02 -3.30
N ASN A 135 11.47 -13.19 -3.83
CA ASN A 135 12.15 -13.79 -4.98
C ASN A 135 12.31 -12.82 -6.17
N ALA A 136 11.32 -11.95 -6.41
CA ALA A 136 11.39 -10.92 -7.44
C ALA A 136 12.28 -9.73 -7.01
N MET A 137 12.17 -9.32 -5.74
CA MET A 137 12.99 -8.26 -5.15
C MET A 137 14.49 -8.61 -5.12
N HIS A 138 14.81 -9.80 -4.65
CA HIS A 138 16.14 -10.34 -4.57
C HIS A 138 16.74 -10.51 -5.96
N ALA A 139 16.02 -11.16 -6.89
CA ALA A 139 16.51 -11.39 -8.24
C ALA A 139 16.88 -10.06 -8.94
N ASN A 140 16.07 -9.02 -8.80
CA ASN A 140 16.29 -7.77 -9.51
C ASN A 140 17.29 -6.83 -8.84
N TRP A 141 17.32 -6.76 -7.50
CA TRP A 141 18.09 -5.73 -6.79
C TRP A 141 19.00 -6.24 -5.69
N GLY A 142 18.88 -7.50 -5.29
CA GLY A 142 19.55 -8.06 -4.11
C GLY A 142 18.94 -7.58 -2.80
N ILE A 143 17.65 -7.23 -2.80
CA ILE A 143 16.89 -6.93 -1.58
C ILE A 143 16.29 -8.25 -1.10
N ASP A 144 16.59 -8.62 0.14
CA ASP A 144 16.14 -9.85 0.81
C ASP A 144 15.16 -9.46 1.93
N LEU A 145 13.86 -9.64 1.69
CA LEU A 145 12.80 -9.45 2.68
C LEU A 145 12.79 -10.67 3.61
N VAL A 146 13.09 -10.45 4.89
CA VAL A 146 13.20 -11.51 5.89
C VAL A 146 12.00 -11.44 6.83
N PRO A 147 10.98 -12.32 6.68
CA PRO A 147 9.84 -12.36 7.59
C PRO A 147 10.29 -12.68 9.00
N ASN A 148 10.29 -11.68 9.89
CA ASN A 148 10.92 -11.81 11.20
C ASN A 148 9.90 -11.91 12.36
N SER A 149 8.76 -11.25 12.24
CA SER A 149 7.78 -11.19 13.33
C SER A 149 6.37 -10.97 12.85
N TYR A 150 5.40 -11.47 13.60
CA TYR A 150 3.97 -11.39 13.31
C TYR A 150 3.22 -10.87 14.53
N TYR A 151 2.11 -10.18 14.32
CA TYR A 151 1.19 -9.81 15.38
C TYR A 151 -0.24 -9.71 14.86
N THR A 152 -1.18 -9.51 15.76
CA THR A 152 -2.58 -9.30 15.44
C THR A 152 -2.96 -7.87 15.78
N TRP A 153 -3.71 -7.21 14.92
CA TRP A 153 -4.46 -5.99 15.23
C TRP A 153 -5.94 -6.28 14.94
N ASP A 154 -6.86 -5.41 15.36
CA ASP A 154 -8.25 -5.45 14.91
C ASP A 154 -8.62 -4.27 14.02
N SER A 155 -9.22 -4.48 12.84
CA SER A 155 -9.38 -3.43 11.81
C SER A 155 -10.62 -2.55 11.98
N LYS A 156 -11.15 -2.43 13.19
CA LYS A 156 -12.52 -1.91 13.41
C LYS A 156 -12.60 -0.41 13.54
N ASP A 157 -11.48 0.27 13.78
CA ASP A 157 -11.47 1.70 14.05
C ASP A 157 -11.28 2.55 12.78
N SER A 158 -11.01 1.91 11.63
CA SER A 158 -10.74 2.59 10.35
C SER A 158 -11.67 2.14 9.22
N ASN A 159 -12.14 3.12 8.44
CA ASN A 159 -12.98 2.88 7.24
C ASN A 159 -12.27 3.22 5.91
N THR A 160 -11.03 3.69 5.96
CA THR A 160 -10.21 4.02 4.79
C THR A 160 -8.88 3.29 4.86
N ILE A 161 -8.36 2.89 3.71
CA ILE A 161 -7.17 2.03 3.63
C ILE A 161 -5.92 2.67 4.24
N SER A 162 -5.77 4.00 4.13
CA SER A 162 -4.64 4.75 4.72
C SER A 162 -4.69 4.82 6.24
N ARG A 163 -5.89 4.91 6.82
CA ARG A 163 -6.10 4.87 8.28
C ARG A 163 -5.92 3.44 8.79
N LEU A 164 -6.38 2.45 8.05
CA LEU A 164 -6.16 1.05 8.39
C LEU A 164 -4.67 0.69 8.45
N LEU A 165 -3.86 1.20 7.50
CA LEU A 165 -2.40 1.09 7.56
C LEU A 165 -1.79 1.79 8.79
N ASP A 166 -2.37 2.91 9.22
CA ASP A 166 -1.92 3.64 10.41
C ASP A 166 -2.27 2.95 11.72
N GLU A 167 -3.48 2.41 11.82
CA GLU A 167 -3.98 1.61 12.93
C GLU A 167 -3.11 0.38 13.14
N ALA A 168 -2.92 -0.41 12.07
CA ALA A 168 -1.98 -1.53 12.02
C ALA A 168 -0.61 -1.14 12.58
N TYR A 169 -0.04 -0.04 12.07
CA TYR A 169 1.27 0.44 12.49
C TYR A 169 1.29 0.90 13.95
N ALA A 170 0.27 1.61 14.42
CA ALA A 170 0.21 2.14 15.78
C ALA A 170 0.06 1.04 16.82
N GLU A 171 -0.84 0.08 16.59
CA GLU A 171 -1.11 -1.03 17.52
C GLU A 171 0.06 -2.00 17.66
N GLY A 172 0.84 -2.16 16.59
CA GLY A 172 2.08 -2.93 16.60
C GLY A 172 3.26 -2.26 17.32
N GLY A 173 3.09 -1.02 17.80
CA GLY A 173 4.21 -0.24 18.33
C GLY A 173 5.16 0.28 17.24
N GLY A 174 4.64 0.54 16.05
CA GLY A 174 5.39 0.98 14.88
C GLY A 174 6.18 -0.15 14.23
N LEU A 175 7.45 0.09 13.94
CA LEU A 175 8.32 -0.95 13.37
C LEU A 175 8.78 -2.00 14.38
N ALA A 176 8.65 -1.78 15.70
CA ALA A 176 9.04 -2.75 16.74
C ALA A 176 10.44 -3.39 16.53
N GLY A 177 11.44 -2.59 16.17
CA GLY A 177 12.82 -3.06 15.90
C GLY A 177 13.03 -3.74 14.53
N GLN A 178 11.98 -3.82 13.72
CA GLN A 178 12.03 -4.26 12.32
C GLN A 178 12.40 -3.11 11.39
N CYS A 179 12.65 -3.44 10.13
CA CYS A 179 13.05 -2.50 9.08
C CYS A 179 11.85 -1.96 8.30
N MET A 180 10.80 -2.77 8.21
CA MET A 180 9.60 -2.50 7.43
C MET A 180 8.41 -3.26 8.01
N MET A 181 7.21 -2.67 7.91
CA MET A 181 5.96 -3.36 8.20
C MET A 181 5.21 -3.66 6.90
N ILE A 182 4.73 -4.89 6.75
CA ILE A 182 3.80 -5.26 5.67
C ILE A 182 2.59 -5.90 6.32
N ALA A 183 1.53 -5.11 6.38
CA ALA A 183 0.24 -5.43 6.98
C ALA A 183 -0.65 -6.21 6.02
N TYR A 184 -1.42 -7.19 6.53
CA TYR A 184 -2.32 -8.01 5.73
C TYR A 184 -3.74 -7.94 6.29
N SER A 185 -4.70 -7.72 5.40
CA SER A 185 -6.07 -7.44 5.82
C SER A 185 -7.10 -7.99 4.84
N ALA A 186 -8.27 -8.39 5.33
CA ALA A 186 -9.42 -8.72 4.49
C ALA A 186 -10.65 -7.82 4.76
N ASP A 187 -10.49 -6.76 5.53
CA ASP A 187 -11.52 -5.76 5.82
C ASP A 187 -12.00 -5.01 4.55
N PRO A 188 -13.30 -4.83 4.28
CA PRO A 188 -13.74 -3.96 3.20
C PRO A 188 -13.56 -2.46 3.56
N THR A 189 -12.56 -1.79 2.98
CA THR A 189 -12.38 -0.33 3.13
C THR A 189 -12.99 0.46 1.98
N GLN A 190 -13.35 1.74 2.20
CA GLN A 190 -13.83 2.64 1.16
C GLN A 190 -12.79 2.87 0.04
N GLY A 191 -13.24 3.10 -1.19
CA GLY A 191 -12.40 3.39 -2.36
C GLY A 191 -11.88 2.16 -3.09
N SER A 192 -12.29 0.96 -2.68
CA SER A 192 -11.95 -0.34 -3.30
C SER A 192 -10.45 -0.51 -3.59
N ALA A 193 -9.61 -0.01 -2.68
CA ALA A 193 -8.17 -0.13 -2.82
C ALA A 193 -7.71 -1.55 -2.46
N ILE A 194 -6.89 -2.17 -3.30
CA ILE A 194 -6.38 -3.55 -3.07
C ILE A 194 -5.05 -3.58 -2.31
N GLY A 195 -4.42 -2.43 -2.14
CA GLY A 195 -3.21 -2.22 -1.37
C GLY A 195 -2.97 -0.73 -1.14
N ILE A 196 -2.07 -0.43 -0.19
CA ILE A 196 -1.54 0.92 -0.01
C ILE A 196 -0.16 0.88 0.65
N ALA A 197 0.70 1.81 0.24
CA ALA A 197 1.89 2.18 0.97
C ALA A 197 2.08 3.69 0.90
N TYR A 198 2.66 4.24 1.97
CA TYR A 198 3.12 5.62 1.93
C TYR A 198 4.45 5.66 1.18
N VAL A 199 4.51 6.46 0.12
CA VAL A 199 5.68 6.61 -0.74
C VAL A 199 6.91 6.99 0.09
N GLY A 200 7.91 6.12 0.10
CA GLY A 200 9.17 6.32 0.82
C GLY A 200 9.15 6.05 2.32
N LEU A 201 8.02 5.61 2.90
CA LEU A 201 7.95 5.15 4.29
C LEU A 201 8.01 3.62 4.36
N PRO A 202 8.59 3.03 5.43
CA PRO A 202 8.80 1.59 5.55
C PRO A 202 7.53 0.83 5.99
N ARG A 203 6.39 1.13 5.37
CA ARG A 203 5.13 0.47 5.71
C ARG A 203 4.14 0.40 4.55
N ALA A 204 3.54 -0.77 4.43
CA ALA A 204 2.57 -1.14 3.41
C ALA A 204 1.43 -1.96 4.03
N LEU A 205 0.26 -1.95 3.39
CA LEU A 205 -0.87 -2.80 3.68
C LEU A 205 -1.35 -3.47 2.39
N VAL A 206 -1.62 -4.76 2.47
CA VAL A 206 -2.04 -5.62 1.36
C VAL A 206 -3.42 -6.19 1.69
N LYS A 207 -4.39 -6.02 0.78
CA LYS A 207 -5.69 -6.67 0.91
C LYS A 207 -5.63 -8.10 0.39
N ARG A 208 -6.41 -8.98 1.00
CA ARG A 208 -6.72 -10.29 0.43
C ARG A 208 -7.41 -10.10 -0.90
N TYR A 209 -6.83 -10.62 -1.97
CA TYR A 209 -7.29 -10.35 -3.33
C TYR A 209 -6.90 -11.45 -4.30
N SER A 210 -7.81 -12.40 -4.55
CA SER A 210 -7.75 -13.41 -5.62
C SER A 210 -6.40 -14.13 -5.83
N ASN A 211 -5.62 -14.33 -4.76
CA ASN A 211 -4.27 -14.91 -4.78
C ASN A 211 -3.19 -14.05 -5.48
N LEU A 212 -3.42 -12.75 -5.61
CA LEU A 212 -2.50 -11.75 -6.16
C LEU A 212 -1.72 -11.03 -5.05
N GLU A 213 -1.82 -11.45 -3.80
CA GLU A 213 -1.24 -10.72 -2.66
C GLU A 213 0.28 -10.62 -2.74
N ALA A 214 0.96 -11.55 -3.42
CA ALA A 214 2.40 -11.44 -3.67
C ALA A 214 2.72 -10.31 -4.67
N ASN A 215 1.89 -10.15 -5.69
CA ASN A 215 1.99 -9.07 -6.67
C ASN A 215 1.74 -7.72 -6.03
N ILE A 216 0.69 -7.63 -5.22
CA ILE A 216 0.37 -6.44 -4.43
C ILE A 216 1.52 -6.16 -3.46
N THR A 217 2.02 -7.17 -2.74
CA THR A 217 3.16 -6.99 -1.81
C THR A 217 4.37 -6.40 -2.52
N GLU A 218 4.76 -6.91 -3.70
CA GLU A 218 5.88 -6.35 -4.47
C GLU A 218 5.62 -4.89 -4.89
N HIS A 219 4.42 -4.60 -5.38
CA HIS A 219 4.00 -3.25 -5.77
C HIS A 219 4.10 -2.27 -4.59
N GLU A 220 3.48 -2.62 -3.46
CA GLU A 220 3.46 -1.76 -2.28
C GLU A 220 4.83 -1.58 -1.65
N VAL A 221 5.65 -2.64 -1.64
CA VAL A 221 7.06 -2.52 -1.27
C VAL A 221 7.78 -1.57 -2.23
N GLY A 222 7.50 -1.60 -3.53
CA GLY A 222 8.01 -0.63 -4.49
C GLY A 222 7.73 0.83 -4.10
N HIS A 223 6.51 1.13 -3.65
CA HIS A 223 6.18 2.44 -3.10
C HIS A 223 7.01 2.80 -1.85
N THR A 224 7.31 1.85 -0.96
CA THR A 224 8.22 2.11 0.17
C THR A 224 9.64 2.50 -0.29
N TYR A 225 10.05 2.09 -1.49
CA TYR A 225 11.29 2.52 -2.16
C TYR A 225 11.07 3.72 -3.12
N THR A 226 10.02 4.50 -2.86
CA THR A 226 9.60 5.73 -3.55
C THR A 226 9.19 5.58 -5.02
N LEU A 227 8.95 4.36 -5.49
CA LEU A 227 8.39 4.20 -6.83
C LEU A 227 6.99 4.79 -6.88
N GLN A 228 6.61 5.28 -8.05
CA GLN A 228 5.26 5.77 -8.33
C GLN A 228 4.58 4.88 -9.38
N HIS A 229 3.28 5.01 -9.53
CA HIS A 229 2.54 4.28 -10.54
C HIS A 229 3.06 4.55 -11.96
N CYS A 230 3.03 3.54 -12.81
CA CYS A 230 3.44 3.65 -14.21
C CYS A 230 2.32 3.21 -15.16
N CYS A 231 2.49 3.50 -16.45
CA CYS A 231 1.59 3.11 -17.53
C CYS A 231 2.25 2.11 -18.50
N GLN A 232 3.50 1.72 -18.24
CA GLN A 232 4.22 0.72 -19.03
C GLN A 232 4.06 -0.67 -18.42
N VAL A 233 4.50 -1.70 -19.13
CA VAL A 233 4.61 -3.08 -18.61
C VAL A 233 5.57 -3.10 -17.42
N CYS A 234 5.04 -2.99 -16.21
CA CYS A 234 5.81 -2.94 -14.98
C CYS A 234 4.94 -3.28 -13.76
N THR A 235 5.53 -3.84 -12.70
CA THR A 235 4.86 -4.16 -11.42
C THR A 235 4.12 -2.95 -10.86
N MET A 236 4.66 -1.74 -11.03
CA MET A 236 4.09 -0.50 -10.49
C MET A 236 2.89 0.04 -11.30
N ARG A 237 2.19 -0.77 -12.10
CA ARG A 237 0.94 -0.29 -12.72
C ARG A 237 -0.17 -0.29 -11.67
N SER A 238 -1.03 0.73 -11.69
CA SER A 238 -2.21 0.81 -10.81
C SER A 238 -3.25 -0.29 -11.08
N VAL A 239 -3.22 -0.86 -12.28
CA VAL A 239 -3.98 -2.04 -12.67
C VAL A 239 -3.02 -3.22 -12.66
N LEU A 240 -2.95 -3.90 -11.51
CA LEU A 240 -2.01 -4.98 -11.29
C LEU A 240 -2.21 -6.13 -12.28
N SER A 241 -1.15 -6.49 -12.99
CA SER A 241 -1.12 -7.67 -13.86
C SER A 241 -0.08 -8.68 -13.39
N PRO A 242 -0.45 -9.96 -13.22
CA PRO A 242 0.49 -11.03 -12.91
C PRO A 242 1.62 -11.21 -13.93
N SER A 243 1.41 -10.80 -15.18
CA SER A 243 2.45 -10.80 -16.22
C SER A 243 3.55 -9.78 -15.99
N TYR A 244 3.34 -8.78 -15.12
CA TYR A 244 4.34 -7.75 -14.84
C TYR A 244 5.09 -7.98 -13.53
N PHE A 245 4.80 -9.05 -12.79
CA PHE A 245 5.49 -9.39 -11.55
C PHE A 245 7.01 -9.50 -11.74
N GLY A 246 7.80 -8.80 -10.93
CA GLY A 246 9.24 -8.71 -11.10
C GLY A 246 9.71 -7.85 -12.28
N ILE A 247 8.83 -7.13 -12.97
CA ILE A 247 9.20 -6.32 -14.14
C ILE A 247 9.27 -4.85 -13.76
N PHE A 248 10.46 -4.27 -13.87
CA PHE A 248 10.71 -2.84 -13.65
C PHE A 248 11.47 -2.30 -14.85
N HIS A 249 10.92 -1.28 -15.48
CA HIS A 249 11.48 -0.71 -16.70
C HIS A 249 12.69 0.20 -16.37
N ASN A 250 13.63 0.29 -17.31
CA ASN A 250 14.86 1.09 -17.20
C ASN A 250 14.84 2.32 -18.12
N SER A 251 13.68 2.98 -18.23
CA SER A 251 13.46 4.13 -19.11
C SER A 251 12.59 5.17 -18.41
N ALA A 252 12.70 6.44 -18.80
CA ALA A 252 11.97 7.55 -18.16
C ALA A 252 10.71 7.99 -18.92
N ASP A 253 10.31 7.22 -19.93
CA ASP A 253 9.18 7.46 -20.84
C ASP A 253 7.86 6.85 -20.34
N SER A 254 7.77 6.54 -19.05
CA SER A 254 6.51 6.19 -18.38
C SER A 254 5.77 7.44 -17.92
N CYS A 255 4.51 7.28 -17.51
CA CYS A 255 3.70 8.39 -17.02
C CYS A 255 4.15 8.98 -15.67
N SER A 256 4.86 8.24 -14.82
CA SER A 256 5.52 8.82 -13.65
C SER A 256 6.77 9.60 -14.02
N GLY A 257 7.27 9.46 -15.25
CA GLY A 257 8.59 9.95 -15.67
C GLY A 257 9.75 9.27 -14.93
N GLN A 258 9.47 8.25 -14.11
CA GLN A 258 10.48 7.59 -13.30
C GLN A 258 11.06 6.39 -14.04
N ASN A 259 12.38 6.33 -14.11
CA ASN A 259 13.08 5.09 -14.41
C ASN A 259 13.09 4.21 -13.16
N HIS A 260 12.12 3.29 -13.06
CA HIS A 260 11.93 2.46 -11.85
C HIS A 260 13.14 1.59 -11.54
N PHE A 261 13.81 1.03 -12.55
CA PHE A 261 15.01 0.23 -12.34
C PHE A 261 16.14 1.05 -11.72
N SER A 262 16.34 2.30 -12.18
CA SER A 262 17.35 3.21 -11.64
C SER A 262 16.98 3.72 -10.25
N SER A 263 15.72 4.09 -10.03
CA SER A 263 15.20 4.51 -8.73
C SER A 263 15.38 3.42 -7.67
N MET A 264 15.02 2.18 -7.99
CA MET A 264 15.25 1.03 -7.09
C MET A 264 16.73 0.80 -6.84
N ASN A 265 17.58 0.87 -7.86
CA ASN A 265 19.02 0.67 -7.66
C ASN A 265 19.66 1.71 -6.76
N ALA A 266 19.19 2.95 -6.80
CA ALA A 266 19.64 4.02 -5.92
C ALA A 266 19.19 3.83 -4.47
N GLN A 267 18.09 3.10 -4.26
CA GLN A 267 17.43 2.97 -2.96
C GLN A 267 17.49 1.57 -2.34
N LYS A 268 18.08 0.59 -3.01
CA LYS A 268 18.13 -0.81 -2.53
C LYS A 268 18.73 -1.01 -1.13
N ASN A 269 19.50 -0.04 -0.61
CA ASN A 269 20.06 -0.06 0.75
C ASN A 269 19.33 0.90 1.72
N ARG A 270 18.13 1.37 1.37
CA ARG A 270 17.36 2.36 2.14
C ARG A 270 16.99 1.86 3.53
N TYR A 271 16.68 0.57 3.66
CA TYR A 271 16.22 -0.03 4.90
C TYR A 271 17.21 -1.06 5.41
N CYS A 272 17.54 -0.96 6.70
CA CYS A 272 18.49 -1.83 7.40
C CYS A 272 19.85 -2.02 6.71
N PRO A 273 20.61 -0.92 6.54
CA PRO A 273 22.01 -0.98 6.10
C PRO A 273 22.93 -1.62 7.15
#